data_AF-A0ABD5DW05-F1
#
_entry.id   AF-A0ABD5DW05-F1
#
_cell.length_a   1.000
_cell.length_b   1.000
_cell.length_c   1.000
_cell.angle_alpha   90.00
_cell.angle_beta   90.00
_cell.angle_gamma   90.00
#
_symmetry.space_group_name_H-M   'P 1'
#
loop_
_entity.id
_entity.type
_entity.pdbx_description
1 polymer ?
#
loop_
_entity_poly.entity_id
_entity_poly.type
_entity_poly.pdbx_seq_one_letter_code
_entity_poly.pdbx_strand_id
1 'polypeptide(L)' 'PLHHLIQVPTAIPVRSGVSYFEIELHHELYQRMLDSETICIYVPAGFQDISIELIAVMNA' A
#
# COMPACT_ATOMS: atom_id res chain seq x y z
N PRO A 1 -6.25 -4.01 6.19
CA PRO A 1 -5.82 -5.14 5.35
C PRO A 1 -5.23 -4.63 4.03
N LEU A 2 -4.44 -5.43 3.30
CA LEU A 2 -4.00 -5.09 1.94
C LEU A 2 -4.99 -5.66 0.92
N HIS A 3 -5.52 -4.80 0.06
CA HIS A 3 -6.47 -5.18 -0.98
C HIS A 3 -5.89 -4.90 -2.37
N HIS A 4 -5.91 -5.89 -3.26
CA HIS A 4 -5.37 -5.76 -4.61
C HIS A 4 -6.27 -4.88 -5.47
N LEU A 5 -5.69 -3.84 -6.08
CA LEU A 5 -6.42 -2.91 -6.93
C LEU A 5 -6.47 -3.42 -8.37
N ILE A 6 -7.69 -3.69 -8.86
CA ILE A 6 -7.94 -4.00 -10.28
C ILE A 6 -7.88 -2.72 -11.13
N GLN A 7 -8.30 -1.58 -10.56
CA GLN A 7 -8.17 -0.27 -11.16
C GLN A 7 -7.36 0.64 -10.24
N VAL A 8 -6.32 1.25 -10.81
CA VAL A 8 -5.46 2.19 -10.09
C VAL A 8 -6.13 3.58 -10.09
N PRO A 9 -6.20 4.28 -8.94
CA PRO A 9 -6.69 5.65 -8.88
C PRO A 9 -5.95 6.57 -9.86
N THR A 10 -6.68 7.48 -10.50
CA THR A 10 -6.14 8.38 -11.54
C THR A 10 -5.03 9.32 -11.01
N ALA A 11 -4.99 9.55 -9.70
CA ALA A 11 -3.94 10.32 -9.03
C ALA A 11 -2.56 9.63 -9.06
N ILE A 12 -2.49 8.34 -9.39
CA ILE A 12 -1.26 7.54 -9.43
C ILE A 12 -0.95 7.15 -10.88
N PRO A 13 0.26 7.43 -11.40
CA PRO A 13 0.63 7.01 -12.76
C PRO A 13 0.74 5.49 -12.85
N VAL A 14 0.06 4.88 -13.81
CA VAL A 14 0.08 3.42 -14.01
C VAL A 14 1.39 3.00 -14.67
N ARG A 15 2.10 2.10 -14.00
CA ARG A 15 3.31 1.42 -14.52
C ARG A 15 3.00 -0.04 -14.88
N SER A 16 3.58 -0.51 -15.99
CA SER A 16 3.50 -1.92 -16.39
C SER A 16 4.40 -2.78 -15.51
N GLY A 17 3.99 -4.03 -15.25
CA GLY A 17 4.80 -4.99 -14.50
C GLY A 17 4.80 -4.80 -12.97
N VAL A 18 3.94 -3.94 -12.43
CA VAL A 18 3.75 -3.78 -10.98
C VAL A 18 2.30 -4.05 -10.58
N SER A 19 2.11 -4.52 -9.35
CA SER A 19 0.79 -4.71 -8.74
C SER A 19 0.54 -3.62 -7.72
N TYR A 20 -0.69 -3.11 -7.68
CA TYR A 20 -1.09 -2.07 -6.75
C TYR A 20 -1.96 -2.68 -5.65
N PHE A 21 -1.70 -2.27 -4.41
CA PHE A 21 -2.48 -2.67 -3.26
C PHE A 21 -2.86 -1.42 -2.47
N GLU A 22 -4.09 -1.37 -1.97
CA GLU A 22 -4.54 -0.34 -1.03
C GLU A 22 -4.49 -0.87 0.40
N ILE A 23 -4.16 0.03 1.33
CA ILE A 23 -4.33 -0.23 2.76
C ILE A 23 -5.75 0.20 3.11
N GLU A 24 -6.55 -0.76 3.57
CA GLU A 24 -7.94 -0.50 3.97
C GLU A 24 -8.01 0.47 5.17
N LEU A 25 -8.68 1.61 4.96
CA LEU A 25 -8.73 2.73 5.91
C LEU A 25 -9.64 2.46 7.12
N HIS A 26 -10.73 1.72 6.93
CA HIS A 26 -11.77 1.52 7.96
C HIS A 26 -11.50 0.33 8.89
N HIS A 27 -10.25 -0.11 8.96
CA HIS A 27 -9.84 -1.23 9.80
C HIS A 27 -9.10 -0.74 11.04
N GLU A 28 -9.30 -1.38 12.20
CA GLU A 28 -8.67 -0.96 13.47
C GLU A 28 -7.13 -0.86 13.40
N LEU A 29 -6.50 -1.73 12.61
CA LEU A 29 -5.05 -1.73 12.36
C LEU A 29 -4.57 -0.48 11.64
N TYR A 30 -5.39 0.13 10.77
CA TYR A 30 -5.05 1.38 10.11
C TYR A 30 -4.99 2.53 11.12
N GLN A 31 -5.98 2.60 12.03
CA GLN A 31 -5.96 3.60 13.10
C GLN A 31 -4.73 3.43 14.00
N ARG A 32 -4.38 2.19 14.40
CA ARG A 32 -3.18 1.93 15.19
C ARG A 32 -1.89 2.34 14.47
N MET A 33 -1.82 2.15 13.16
CA MET A 33 -0.70 2.61 12.33
C MET A 33 -0.59 4.15 12.37
N LEU A 34 -1.71 4.86 12.26
CA LEU A 34 -1.74 6.33 12.39
C LEU A 34 -1.30 6.80 13.79
N ASP A 35 -1.88 6.22 14.85
CA ASP A 35 -1.59 6.61 16.24
C ASP A 35 -0.12 6.38 16.63
N SER A 36 0.50 5.35 16.03
CA SER A 36 1.92 5.04 16.24
C SER A 36 2.86 5.76 15.28
N GLU A 37 2.32 6.50 14.32
CA GLU A 37 3.05 7.23 13.28
C GLU A 37 4.06 6.36 12.52
N THR A 38 3.79 5.06 12.42
CA THR A 38 4.73 4.11 11.83
C THR A 38 4.02 3.00 11.08
N ILE A 39 4.66 2.55 10.01
CA ILE A 39 4.26 1.36 9.25
C ILE A 39 5.46 0.44 9.13
N CYS A 40 5.24 -0.85 9.40
CA CYS A 40 6.24 -1.89 9.24
C CYS A 40 5.74 -2.88 8.17
N ILE A 41 6.54 -3.06 7.12
CA ILE A 41 6.25 -3.99 6.03
C ILE A 41 7.28 -5.11 6.10
N TYR A 42 6.80 -6.32 6.40
CA TYR A 42 7.62 -7.52 6.35
C TYR A 42 7.42 -8.22 5.00
N VAL A 43 8.52 -8.52 4.33
CA VAL A 43 8.53 -9.32 3.11
C VAL A 43 9.24 -10.65 3.38
N PRO A 44 8.55 -11.79 3.19
CA PRO A 44 9.18 -13.10 3.32
C PRO A 44 10.32 -13.29 2.31
N ALA A 45 11.34 -14.08 2.67
CA ALA A 45 12.52 -14.34 1.84
C ALA A 45 12.24 -15.00 0.48
N GLY A 46 11.02 -15.49 0.23
CA GLY A 46 10.61 -16.08 -1.04
C GLY A 46 10.44 -15.07 -2.19
N PHE A 47 10.33 -13.78 -1.88
CA PHE A 47 10.24 -12.72 -2.90
C PHE A 47 11.65 -12.26 -3.29
N GLN A 48 12.14 -12.73 -4.43
CA GLN A 48 13.41 -12.30 -5.00
C GLN A 48 13.28 -10.94 -5.69
N ASP A 49 14.26 -10.07 -5.48
CA ASP A 49 14.39 -8.76 -6.14
C ASP A 49 13.15 -7.85 -6.05
N ILE A 50 12.40 -7.95 -4.95
CA ILE A 50 11.21 -7.14 -4.73
C ILE A 50 11.54 -5.68 -4.47
N SER A 51 10.80 -4.78 -5.13
CA SER A 51 10.78 -3.35 -4.82
C SER A 51 9.38 -2.98 -4.32
N ILE A 52 9.33 -2.12 -3.30
CA ILE A 52 8.09 -1.63 -2.71
C ILE A 52 8.12 -0.11 -2.68
N GLU A 53 7.02 0.49 -3.12
CA GLU A 53 6.75 1.92 -2.98
C GLU A 53 5.50 2.12 -2.15
N LEU A 54 5.56 3.06 -1.19
CA LEU A 54 4.40 3.49 -0.42
C LEU A 54 3.96 4.86 -0.92
N ILE A 55 2.70 4.96 -1.34
CA ILE A 55 2.11 6.18 -1.90
C ILE A 55 0.95 6.59 -1.01
N ALA A 56 0.99 7.81 -0.50
CA ALA A 56 -0.15 8.45 0.16
C ALA A 56 -0.84 9.38 -0.83
N VAL A 57 -2.11 9.11 -1.14
CA VAL A 57 -2.94 10.00 -1.95
C VAL A 57 -3.75 10.87 -1.01
N MET A 58 -3.47 12.17 -1.01
CA MET A 58 -4.28 13.14 -0.27
C MET A 58 -5.41 13.60 -1.16
N ASN A 59 -6.65 13.40 -0.71
CA ASN A 59 -7.79 14.11 -1.30
C ASN A 59 -7.70 15.57 -0.83
N ALA A 60 -7.65 16.50 -1.78
CA ALA A 60 -7.71 17.93 -1.49
C ALA A 60 -9.09 18.34 -0.93
#